data_AF-A0AAJ5Z3I8-F1
#
_entry.id   AF-A0AAJ5Z3I8-F1
#
_cell.length_a   1.000
_cell.length_b   1.000
_cell.length_c   1.000
_cell.angle_alpha   90.00
_cell.angle_beta   90.00
_cell.angle_gamma   90.00
#
_symmetry.space_group_name_H-M   'P 1'
#
loop_
_entity.id
_entity.type
_entity.pdbx_description
1 polymer ?
#
loop_
_entity_poly.entity_id
_entity_poly.type
_entity_poly.pdbx_seq_one_letter_code
_entity_poly.pdbx_strand_id
1 'polypeptide(L)'
;MAPPAIRAILSEDDDDHVPMFPSANSVQRHAVSGSAPSSRLHPSGVSSLRAPVEPAPSKLEVPMRRQKVILEPGHSPLDWARLKTTTDLRGGVSTLLRVTPSQLQQHNRLDDAWTAIQGKVYNMTPYLKFHPGGVDQLMRIAGRDGTRLFSRTARHRSATIMAHFSLYVLKGHWGPNPVKIGIMLEALGADYEVKFVEFGSSDKETGVKGADYLNLCENGRTPTLVDHKRNDFVIWESGAILDYLCSAYDSDNKFHGKTPEERAIVMQWLFFQVTGHSPVQGNLYFAKMYWKTAYGEDPSQVVLNRFKNELDRVFHVYEHRLQRQASLYGEDKAFLALDRPTIADYSALGWLGMLPDVAGKLELDMQKYGILNKYIDRLRNLPEAQAAMRRVASGC
;
A
#
# COMPACT_ATOMS: atom_id res chain seq x y z
N MET A 1 17.08 -40.72 13.01
CA MET A 1 18.55 -40.73 13.07
C MET A 1 19.07 -41.38 11.80
N ALA A 2 19.74 -40.58 10.98
CA ALA A 2 20.61 -41.00 9.88
C ALA A 2 21.77 -39.98 9.80
N PRO A 3 22.97 -40.39 9.32
CA PRO A 3 24.28 -39.87 9.72
C PRO A 3 24.85 -38.77 8.80
N PRO A 4 26.00 -38.13 9.16
CA PRO A 4 26.44 -36.84 8.61
C PRO A 4 27.46 -36.97 7.46
N ALA A 5 27.59 -35.92 6.64
CA ALA A 5 28.74 -35.67 5.77
C ALA A 5 28.69 -34.22 5.24
N ILE A 6 29.75 -33.48 4.92
CA ILE A 6 31.22 -33.54 5.08
C ILE A 6 31.65 -32.07 4.85
N ARG A 7 32.61 -31.56 5.63
CA ARG A 7 33.33 -30.31 5.33
C ARG A 7 34.21 -30.53 4.10
N ALA A 8 34.08 -29.68 3.08
CA ALA A 8 35.11 -29.49 2.06
C ALA A 8 35.49 -28.00 2.04
N ILE A 9 36.74 -27.75 2.41
CA ILE A 9 37.45 -26.48 2.26
C ILE A 9 37.99 -26.46 0.82
N LEU A 10 37.77 -25.37 0.10
CA LEU A 10 38.51 -25.08 -1.14
C LEU A 10 39.37 -23.84 -0.89
N SER A 11 40.67 -24.15 -0.82
CA SER A 11 41.89 -23.36 -1.13
C SER A 11 41.83 -21.83 -1.14
N GLU A 12 42.72 -21.26 -0.32
CA GLU A 12 43.38 -19.97 -0.56
C GLU A 12 44.38 -20.08 -1.73
N ASP A 13 44.40 -19.02 -2.54
CA ASP A 13 45.57 -18.32 -3.13
C ASP A 13 45.33 -17.92 -4.60
N ASP A 14 45.08 -16.63 -4.84
CA ASP A 14 46.05 -15.72 -5.49
C ASP A 14 45.44 -14.33 -5.79
N ASP A 15 46.12 -13.32 -5.26
CA ASP A 15 46.36 -11.94 -5.72
C ASP A 15 45.24 -10.96 -6.16
N ASP A 16 45.25 -9.83 -5.45
CA ASP A 16 45.20 -8.44 -5.94
C ASP A 16 44.24 -8.05 -7.08
N HIS A 17 43.11 -7.45 -6.73
CA HIS A 17 42.87 -6.01 -6.92
C HIS A 17 41.43 -5.63 -6.54
N VAL A 18 41.31 -4.64 -5.64
CA VAL A 18 40.06 -3.91 -5.39
C VAL A 18 39.86 -2.86 -6.48
N PRO A 19 38.75 -2.86 -7.27
CA PRO A 19 38.39 -1.71 -8.07
C PRO A 19 37.66 -0.67 -7.20
N MET A 20 38.33 0.42 -6.87
CA MET A 20 37.69 1.67 -6.45
C MET A 20 36.83 2.20 -7.60
N PHE A 21 35.55 2.47 -7.34
CA PHE A 21 34.74 3.31 -8.22
C PHE A 21 34.91 4.78 -7.83
N PRO A 22 35.15 5.69 -8.81
CA PRO A 22 35.46 7.09 -8.54
C PRO A 22 34.22 7.88 -8.09
N SER A 23 34.46 8.79 -7.15
CA SER A 23 33.52 9.79 -6.65
C SER A 23 33.20 10.84 -7.71
N ALA A 24 31.94 11.25 -7.76
CA ALA A 24 31.48 12.36 -8.60
C ALA A 24 31.76 13.69 -7.89
N ASN A 25 32.75 14.44 -8.38
CA ASN A 25 32.89 15.86 -8.08
C ASN A 25 32.37 16.69 -9.26
N SER A 26 31.43 17.57 -8.94
CA SER A 26 31.01 18.72 -9.74
C SER A 26 32.09 19.80 -9.69
N VAL A 27 32.51 20.37 -10.83
CA VAL A 27 32.89 21.79 -10.92
C VAL A 27 32.62 22.31 -12.34
N GLN A 28 32.06 23.52 -12.39
CA GLN A 28 31.88 24.44 -13.52
C GLN A 28 33.12 24.65 -14.40
N ARG A 29 32.93 25.09 -15.66
CA ARG A 29 33.63 26.28 -16.23
C ARG A 29 33.06 26.73 -17.58
N HIS A 30 33.10 28.04 -17.78
CA HIS A 30 32.73 28.82 -18.96
C HIS A 30 33.68 28.63 -20.17
N ALA A 31 33.07 28.77 -21.36
CA ALA A 31 33.49 29.36 -22.65
C ALA A 31 34.98 29.44 -23.06
N VAL A 32 35.28 29.04 -24.32
CA VAL A 32 35.55 29.93 -25.48
C VAL A 32 35.98 29.11 -26.73
N SER A 33 35.43 29.52 -27.88
CA SER A 33 35.75 29.37 -29.32
C SER A 33 36.66 28.26 -29.90
N GLY A 34 36.29 27.77 -31.09
CA GLY A 34 37.24 27.21 -32.06
C GLY A 34 36.68 26.23 -33.10
N SER A 35 36.20 26.75 -34.23
CA SER A 35 36.20 26.19 -35.61
C SER A 35 36.04 24.68 -35.89
N ALA A 36 35.01 24.36 -36.69
CA ALA A 36 34.88 23.11 -37.47
C ALA A 36 35.96 22.99 -38.57
N PRO A 37 36.13 21.79 -39.17
CA PRO A 37 35.44 21.60 -40.45
C PRO A 37 34.77 20.24 -40.66
N SER A 38 33.85 20.27 -41.63
CA SER A 38 32.98 19.23 -42.15
C SER A 38 33.72 18.20 -43.02
N SER A 39 33.29 16.94 -42.97
CA SER A 39 33.25 16.07 -44.16
C SER A 39 32.02 15.16 -44.13
N ARG A 40 31.18 15.30 -45.17
CA ARG A 40 30.08 14.39 -45.52
C ARG A 40 30.65 13.12 -46.14
N LEU A 41 29.99 11.98 -45.94
CA LEU A 41 29.71 10.99 -47.00
C LEU A 41 28.45 10.18 -46.62
N HIS A 42 27.61 9.90 -47.62
CA HIS A 42 26.25 9.35 -47.59
C HIS A 42 26.25 7.80 -47.78
N PRO A 43 25.08 7.10 -47.80
CA PRO A 43 24.88 5.80 -47.15
C PRO A 43 24.94 4.61 -48.12
N SER A 44 25.03 3.40 -47.56
CA SER A 44 24.65 2.15 -48.24
C SER A 44 23.75 1.34 -47.32
N GLY A 45 22.57 0.97 -47.81
CA GLY A 45 21.60 0.14 -47.10
C GLY A 45 21.69 -1.32 -47.54
N VAL A 46 21.17 -2.23 -46.70
CA VAL A 46 20.67 -3.55 -47.12
C VAL A 46 19.49 -3.98 -46.22
N SER A 47 18.35 -4.10 -46.89
CA SER A 47 17.14 -4.93 -46.67
C SER A 47 16.99 -5.83 -45.43
N SER A 48 15.91 -5.54 -44.69
CA SER A 48 14.79 -6.40 -44.29
C SER A 48 14.83 -7.94 -44.48
N LEU A 49 14.57 -8.65 -43.37
CA LEU A 49 13.72 -9.86 -43.30
C LEU A 49 12.88 -9.80 -42.01
N ARG A 50 11.57 -9.61 -42.15
CA ARG A 50 10.56 -9.68 -41.08
C ARG A 50 9.70 -10.91 -41.37
N ALA A 51 9.65 -11.85 -40.43
CA ALA A 51 8.73 -13.00 -40.51
C ALA A 51 7.29 -12.55 -40.19
N PRO A 52 6.25 -13.08 -40.86
CA PRO A 52 4.87 -12.74 -40.57
C PRO A 52 4.37 -13.54 -39.35
N VAL A 53 3.76 -12.83 -38.39
CA VAL A 53 2.99 -13.43 -37.30
C VAL A 53 1.52 -13.42 -37.72
N GLU A 54 0.91 -14.59 -37.87
CA GLU A 54 -0.53 -14.73 -38.08
C GLU A 54 -1.30 -14.30 -36.80
N PRO A 55 -2.47 -13.64 -36.94
CA PRO A 55 -3.27 -13.25 -35.79
C PRO A 55 -4.07 -14.43 -35.25
N ALA A 56 -3.95 -14.71 -33.96
CA ALA A 56 -4.85 -15.63 -33.25
C ALA A 56 -6.30 -15.09 -33.24
N PRO A 57 -7.33 -15.94 -33.34
CA PRO A 57 -8.71 -15.49 -33.35
C PRO A 57 -9.14 -15.01 -31.96
N SER A 58 -9.44 -13.71 -31.83
CA SER A 58 -10.04 -13.14 -30.62
C SER A 58 -11.55 -13.37 -30.62
N LYS A 59 -12.01 -14.40 -29.90
CA LYS A 59 -13.40 -14.42 -29.42
C LYS A 59 -13.45 -13.59 -28.13
N LEU A 60 -13.78 -12.31 -28.27
CA LEU A 60 -14.21 -11.49 -27.15
C LEU A 60 -15.54 -12.04 -26.65
N GLU A 61 -15.54 -12.76 -25.53
CA GLU A 61 -16.77 -13.07 -24.80
C GLU A 61 -17.35 -11.77 -24.24
N VAL A 62 -18.54 -11.40 -24.72
CA VAL A 62 -19.32 -10.30 -24.16
C VAL A 62 -19.65 -10.63 -22.71
N PRO A 63 -19.37 -9.75 -21.72
CA PRO A 63 -19.70 -10.05 -20.33
C PRO A 63 -21.22 -10.16 -20.19
N MET A 64 -21.72 -11.32 -19.75
CA MET A 64 -23.14 -11.49 -19.46
C MET A 64 -23.58 -10.44 -18.42
N ARG A 65 -24.50 -9.56 -18.85
CA ARG A 65 -25.13 -8.56 -18.00
C ARG A 65 -25.85 -9.29 -16.86
N ARG A 66 -25.44 -9.06 -15.60
CA ARG A 66 -26.07 -9.67 -14.41
C ARG A 66 -27.57 -9.33 -14.40
N GLN A 67 -28.43 -10.34 -14.52
CA GLN A 67 -29.88 -10.17 -14.46
C GLN A 67 -30.27 -9.90 -13.00
N LYS A 68 -30.82 -8.72 -12.71
CA LYS A 68 -31.32 -8.39 -11.37
C LYS A 68 -32.62 -9.15 -11.12
N VAL A 69 -32.67 -9.97 -10.08
CA VAL A 69 -33.89 -10.63 -9.62
C VAL A 69 -34.81 -9.58 -8.97
N ILE A 70 -36.05 -9.49 -9.42
CA ILE A 70 -37.08 -8.66 -8.79
C ILE A 70 -37.64 -9.46 -7.61
N LEU A 71 -37.56 -8.89 -6.41
CA LEU A 71 -38.11 -9.50 -5.20
C LEU A 71 -39.61 -9.17 -5.09
N GLU A 72 -40.38 -10.11 -4.54
CA GLU A 72 -41.80 -9.87 -4.25
C GLU A 72 -41.96 -8.72 -3.23
N PRO A 73 -43.04 -7.91 -3.32
CA PRO A 73 -43.36 -6.92 -2.29
C PRO A 73 -43.31 -7.52 -0.88
N GLY A 74 -42.64 -6.84 0.06
CA GLY A 74 -42.44 -7.31 1.44
C GLY A 74 -41.24 -8.24 1.66
N HIS A 75 -40.42 -8.51 0.64
CA HIS A 75 -39.22 -9.34 0.75
C HIS A 75 -37.91 -8.57 0.48
N SER A 76 -37.90 -7.27 0.71
CA SER A 76 -36.69 -6.46 0.54
C SER A 76 -35.66 -6.72 1.65
N PRO A 77 -34.38 -6.29 1.47
CA PRO A 77 -33.40 -6.36 2.55
C PRO A 77 -33.81 -5.63 3.85
N LEU A 78 -34.62 -4.58 3.74
CA LEU A 78 -35.16 -3.86 4.90
C LEU A 78 -36.25 -4.66 5.61
N ASP A 79 -37.08 -5.38 4.85
CA ASP A 79 -38.09 -6.28 5.40
C ASP A 79 -37.43 -7.45 6.15
N TRP A 80 -36.32 -7.98 5.61
CA TRP A 80 -35.50 -8.98 6.32
C TRP A 80 -34.88 -8.44 7.61
N ALA A 81 -34.36 -7.20 7.58
CA ALA A 81 -33.81 -6.57 8.78
C ALA A 81 -34.87 -6.40 9.87
N ARG A 82 -36.09 -6.01 9.50
CA ARG A 82 -37.25 -5.91 10.41
C ARG A 82 -37.67 -7.29 10.94
N LEU A 83 -37.72 -8.32 10.09
CA LEU A 83 -38.11 -9.67 10.51
C LEU A 83 -37.17 -10.26 11.57
N LYS A 84 -35.85 -10.05 11.41
CA LYS A 84 -34.84 -10.51 12.37
C LYS A 84 -34.96 -9.89 13.76
N THR A 85 -35.54 -8.70 13.88
CA THR A 85 -35.72 -8.04 15.18
C THR A 85 -37.05 -8.41 15.84
N THR A 86 -38.05 -8.83 15.06
CA THR A 86 -39.39 -9.12 15.55
C THR A 86 -39.68 -10.61 15.72
N THR A 87 -38.82 -11.50 15.22
CA THR A 87 -39.12 -12.94 15.13
C THR A 87 -37.90 -13.79 15.45
N ASP A 88 -38.09 -14.85 16.24
CA ASP A 88 -37.06 -15.85 16.45
C ASP A 88 -36.93 -16.75 15.22
N LEU A 89 -35.82 -16.61 14.50
CA LEU A 89 -35.53 -17.33 13.26
C LEU A 89 -34.67 -18.58 13.48
N ARG A 90 -34.42 -18.98 14.74
CA ARG A 90 -33.61 -20.15 15.08
C ARG A 90 -34.32 -21.49 14.81
N GLY A 91 -35.58 -21.46 14.37
CA GLY A 91 -36.32 -22.67 14.01
C GLY A 91 -36.51 -23.63 15.18
N GLY A 92 -36.67 -23.11 16.40
CA GLY A 92 -36.86 -23.91 17.62
C GLY A 92 -35.57 -24.45 18.27
N VAL A 93 -34.39 -24.09 17.74
CA VAL A 93 -33.10 -24.55 18.28
C VAL A 93 -32.60 -23.57 19.35
N SER A 94 -32.52 -24.03 20.60
CA SER A 94 -32.08 -23.22 21.76
C SER A 94 -30.57 -23.28 22.02
N THR A 95 -29.85 -24.28 21.49
CA THR A 95 -28.41 -24.49 21.68
C THR A 95 -27.73 -24.93 20.38
N LEU A 96 -26.41 -24.72 20.26
CA LEU A 96 -25.66 -25.11 19.06
C LEU A 96 -25.70 -26.63 18.87
N LEU A 97 -26.29 -27.07 17.76
CA LEU A 97 -26.36 -28.47 17.36
C LEU A 97 -25.13 -28.86 16.54
N ARG A 98 -24.57 -30.05 16.83
CA ARG A 98 -23.61 -30.69 15.92
C ARG A 98 -24.39 -31.39 14.80
N VAL A 99 -24.18 -30.94 13.57
CA VAL A 99 -24.82 -31.51 12.38
C VAL A 99 -23.76 -32.21 11.55
N THR A 100 -23.95 -33.50 11.31
CA THR A 100 -23.07 -34.29 10.44
C THR A 100 -23.35 -34.03 8.96
N PRO A 101 -22.41 -34.31 8.04
CA PRO A 101 -22.65 -34.15 6.61
C PRO A 101 -23.84 -34.96 6.07
N SER A 102 -24.14 -36.13 6.64
CA SER A 102 -25.29 -36.95 6.24
C SER A 102 -26.62 -36.36 6.71
N GLN A 103 -26.66 -35.76 7.91
CA GLN A 103 -27.81 -35.02 8.40
C GLN A 103 -28.04 -33.75 7.56
N LEU A 104 -26.97 -33.00 7.26
CA LEU A 104 -27.07 -31.79 6.44
C LEU A 104 -27.71 -32.07 5.08
N GLN A 105 -27.36 -33.18 4.42
CA GLN A 105 -27.90 -33.58 3.11
C GLN A 105 -29.42 -33.72 3.06
N GLN A 106 -30.07 -33.95 4.20
CA GLN A 106 -31.53 -34.10 4.27
C GLN A 106 -32.27 -32.74 4.17
N HIS A 107 -31.56 -31.62 4.40
CA HIS A 107 -32.10 -30.26 4.43
C HIS A 107 -31.85 -29.53 3.09
N ASN A 108 -32.47 -30.03 2.02
CA ASN A 108 -32.25 -29.57 0.64
C ASN A 108 -33.54 -29.12 -0.10
N ARG A 109 -34.62 -28.84 0.62
CA ARG A 109 -35.94 -28.45 0.05
C ARG A 109 -36.26 -26.99 0.34
N LEU A 110 -37.21 -26.39 -0.40
CA LEU A 110 -37.59 -24.98 -0.23
C LEU A 110 -38.18 -24.66 1.15
N ASP A 111 -38.83 -25.63 1.77
CA ASP A 111 -39.38 -25.54 3.13
C ASP A 111 -38.38 -26.00 4.21
N ASP A 112 -37.20 -26.47 3.80
CA ASP A 112 -36.19 -27.07 4.67
C ASP A 112 -34.79 -27.03 4.00
N ALA A 113 -34.18 -25.85 3.96
CA ALA A 113 -32.92 -25.57 3.24
C ALA A 113 -31.82 -25.13 4.20
N TRP A 114 -30.83 -26.00 4.44
CA TRP A 114 -29.67 -25.68 5.29
C TRP A 114 -28.38 -25.77 4.48
N THR A 115 -27.33 -25.04 4.89
CA THR A 115 -26.00 -25.11 4.27
C THR A 115 -24.91 -25.05 5.34
N ALA A 116 -23.75 -25.64 5.06
CA ALA A 116 -22.53 -25.32 5.82
C ALA A 116 -21.77 -24.19 5.13
N ILE A 117 -21.23 -23.25 5.90
CA ILE A 117 -20.28 -22.21 5.46
C ILE A 117 -19.19 -22.11 6.53
N GLN A 118 -17.93 -22.32 6.13
CA GLN A 118 -16.75 -22.29 7.00
C GLN A 118 -16.93 -23.14 8.27
N GLY A 119 -17.47 -24.35 8.11
CA GLY A 119 -17.68 -25.30 9.22
C GLY A 119 -18.87 -25.00 10.13
N LYS A 120 -19.66 -23.94 9.88
CA LYS A 120 -20.90 -23.63 10.61
C LYS A 120 -22.12 -23.93 9.75
N VAL A 121 -23.17 -24.49 10.34
CA VAL A 121 -24.43 -24.80 9.64
C VAL A 121 -25.46 -23.71 9.87
N TYR A 122 -26.11 -23.29 8.78
CA TYR A 122 -27.10 -22.22 8.76
C TYR A 122 -28.41 -22.75 8.17
N ASN A 123 -29.51 -22.50 8.88
CA ASN A 123 -30.86 -22.65 8.32
C ASN A 123 -31.16 -21.44 7.44
N MET A 124 -31.26 -21.65 6.13
CA MET A 124 -31.54 -20.60 5.14
C MET A 124 -33.02 -20.53 4.77
N THR A 125 -33.86 -21.49 5.16
CA THR A 125 -35.29 -21.54 4.85
C THR A 125 -35.99 -20.18 5.01
N PRO A 126 -35.88 -19.46 6.15
CA PRO A 126 -36.60 -18.20 6.32
C PRO A 126 -36.05 -17.07 5.42
N TYR A 127 -34.81 -17.21 4.92
CA TYR A 127 -34.13 -16.19 4.13
C TYR A 127 -34.30 -16.37 2.61
N LEU A 128 -34.74 -17.53 2.14
CA LEU A 128 -34.78 -17.87 0.71
C LEU A 128 -35.45 -16.77 -0.13
N LYS A 129 -36.62 -16.30 0.30
CA LYS A 129 -37.41 -15.29 -0.42
C LYS A 129 -36.83 -13.88 -0.35
N PHE A 130 -35.97 -13.60 0.63
CA PHE A 130 -35.31 -12.31 0.82
C PHE A 130 -33.95 -12.23 0.13
N HIS A 131 -33.45 -13.35 -0.41
CA HIS A 131 -32.13 -13.40 -1.00
C HIS A 131 -32.09 -12.62 -2.31
N PRO A 132 -31.25 -11.58 -2.43
CA PRO A 132 -31.28 -10.67 -3.57
C PRO A 132 -30.68 -11.26 -4.86
N GLY A 133 -30.08 -12.45 -4.78
CA GLY A 133 -29.68 -13.24 -5.94
C GLY A 133 -30.74 -14.23 -6.42
N GLY A 134 -31.91 -14.26 -5.78
CA GLY A 134 -32.98 -15.23 -6.02
C GLY A 134 -32.81 -16.52 -5.21
N VAL A 135 -33.91 -17.24 -5.05
CA VAL A 135 -34.02 -18.51 -4.31
C VAL A 135 -33.09 -19.57 -4.92
N ASP A 136 -33.05 -19.66 -6.25
CA ASP A 136 -32.27 -20.67 -6.97
C ASP A 136 -30.79 -20.62 -6.61
N GLN A 137 -30.22 -19.44 -6.36
CA GLN A 137 -28.81 -19.31 -5.99
C GLN A 137 -28.49 -19.90 -4.62
N LEU A 138 -29.39 -19.77 -3.63
CA LEU A 138 -29.22 -20.40 -2.33
C LEU A 138 -29.47 -21.91 -2.39
N MET A 139 -30.43 -22.35 -3.21
CA MET A 139 -30.72 -23.77 -3.36
C MET A 139 -29.56 -24.57 -3.98
N ARG A 140 -28.63 -23.93 -4.69
CA ARG A 140 -27.39 -24.57 -5.17
C ARG A 140 -26.51 -25.13 -4.05
N ILE A 141 -26.60 -24.57 -2.84
CA ILE A 141 -25.81 -24.97 -1.67
C ILE A 141 -26.67 -25.62 -0.57
N ALA A 142 -27.98 -25.75 -0.79
CA ALA A 142 -28.84 -26.47 0.14
C ALA A 142 -28.40 -27.94 0.27
N GLY A 143 -28.38 -28.43 1.50
CA GLY A 143 -27.95 -29.76 1.89
C GLY A 143 -26.45 -30.04 1.83
N ARG A 144 -25.60 -29.03 1.63
CA ARG A 144 -24.14 -29.25 1.44
C ARG A 144 -23.28 -28.11 1.96
N ASP A 145 -21.96 -28.27 1.85
CA ASP A 145 -21.01 -27.19 2.13
C ASP A 145 -20.96 -26.20 0.96
N GLY A 146 -21.45 -24.99 1.21
CA GLY A 146 -21.51 -23.90 0.28
C GLY A 146 -20.30 -22.97 0.31
N THR A 147 -19.28 -23.21 1.16
CA THR A 147 -18.17 -22.28 1.44
C THR A 147 -17.51 -21.77 0.17
N ARG A 148 -17.22 -22.64 -0.80
CA ARG A 148 -16.56 -22.23 -2.06
C ARG A 148 -17.43 -21.30 -2.91
N LEU A 149 -18.74 -21.57 -2.99
CA LEU A 149 -19.68 -20.73 -3.74
C LEU A 149 -19.95 -19.42 -2.98
N PHE A 150 -20.08 -19.49 -1.66
CA PHE A 150 -20.19 -18.34 -0.78
C PHE A 150 -18.97 -17.43 -0.91
N SER A 151 -17.73 -17.92 -0.77
CA SER A 151 -16.52 -17.09 -0.90
C SER A 151 -16.39 -16.42 -2.27
N ARG A 152 -16.88 -17.05 -3.35
CA ARG A 152 -16.92 -16.43 -4.69
C ARG A 152 -17.96 -15.32 -4.82
N THR A 153 -19.02 -15.32 -4.01
CA THR A 153 -20.19 -14.44 -4.15
C THR A 153 -20.30 -13.40 -3.02
N ALA A 154 -19.84 -13.73 -1.82
CA ALA A 154 -19.78 -12.90 -0.61
C ALA A 154 -18.71 -11.79 -0.70
N ARG A 155 -17.82 -11.84 -1.69
CA ARG A 155 -17.06 -10.67 -2.17
C ARG A 155 -17.96 -9.47 -2.52
N HIS A 156 -19.27 -9.66 -2.62
CA HIS A 156 -20.19 -8.57 -2.97
C HIS A 156 -21.21 -8.13 -1.91
N ARG A 157 -21.48 -8.83 -0.80
CA ARG A 157 -22.49 -8.36 0.18
C ARG A 157 -22.31 -8.91 1.60
N SER A 158 -21.79 -8.10 2.51
CA SER A 158 -22.24 -8.04 3.90
C SER A 158 -22.32 -6.56 4.31
N ALA A 159 -23.54 -6.07 4.53
CA ALA A 159 -23.83 -4.70 4.97
C ALA A 159 -23.64 -4.57 6.50
N THR A 160 -22.43 -4.88 6.97
CA THR A 160 -21.79 -4.00 7.96
C THR A 160 -21.34 -2.78 7.16
N ILE A 161 -21.50 -1.55 7.65
CA ILE A 161 -20.96 -0.37 6.96
C ILE A 161 -19.46 -0.59 6.81
N MET A 162 -19.02 -1.09 5.64
CA MET A 162 -17.62 -1.22 5.35
C MET A 162 -17.11 0.18 5.12
N ALA A 163 -16.02 0.51 5.79
CA ALA A 163 -15.34 1.77 5.55
C ALA A 163 -15.06 1.92 4.05
N HIS A 164 -15.03 3.15 3.53
CA HIS A 164 -14.76 3.36 2.10
C HIS A 164 -13.41 2.75 1.73
N PHE A 165 -12.38 2.93 2.55
CA PHE A 165 -11.07 2.34 2.31
C PHE A 165 -10.66 1.30 3.36
N SER A 166 -9.93 0.27 2.93
CA SER A 166 -9.06 -0.51 3.81
C SER A 166 -7.61 -0.07 3.63
N LEU A 167 -6.95 0.39 4.68
CA LEU A 167 -5.52 0.68 4.69
C LEU A 167 -4.77 -0.43 5.42
N TYR A 168 -3.99 -1.21 4.69
CA TYR A 168 -3.17 -2.29 5.25
C TYR A 168 -1.85 -1.76 5.79
N VAL A 169 -1.56 -2.08 7.05
CA VAL A 169 -0.43 -1.56 7.84
C VAL A 169 0.27 -2.70 8.54
N LEU A 170 1.59 -2.61 8.68
CA LEU A 170 2.35 -3.61 9.41
C LEU A 170 2.09 -3.50 10.92
N LYS A 171 1.73 -4.60 11.58
CA LYS A 171 1.41 -4.65 13.01
C LYS A 171 2.66 -4.42 13.86
N GLY A 172 2.53 -3.66 14.96
CA GLY A 172 3.63 -3.33 15.87
C GLY A 172 4.70 -2.38 15.29
N HIS A 173 4.68 -2.16 13.98
CA HIS A 173 5.59 -1.29 13.25
C HIS A 173 4.79 -0.47 12.24
N TRP A 174 4.09 0.57 12.72
CA TRP A 174 3.25 1.44 11.89
C TRP A 174 3.98 1.97 10.65
N GLY A 175 5.30 2.18 10.76
CA GLY A 175 6.20 2.50 9.66
C GLY A 175 5.96 3.91 9.07
N PRO A 176 6.99 4.58 8.57
CA PRO A 176 6.86 5.94 8.03
C PRO A 176 5.95 6.02 6.80
N ASN A 177 5.80 4.91 6.04
CA ASN A 177 5.07 4.91 4.77
C ASN A 177 3.54 4.78 4.89
N PRO A 178 2.97 3.99 5.81
CA PRO A 178 1.51 3.98 5.99
C PRO A 178 0.92 5.27 6.54
N VAL A 179 1.65 5.99 7.40
CA VAL A 179 1.15 7.24 7.99
C VAL A 179 0.86 8.32 6.95
N LYS A 180 1.69 8.47 5.91
CA LYS A 180 1.39 9.42 4.81
C LYS A 180 0.04 9.14 4.13
N ILE A 181 -0.38 7.88 4.05
CA ILE A 181 -1.68 7.53 3.48
C ILE A 181 -2.81 7.87 4.45
N GLY A 182 -2.63 7.56 5.74
CA GLY A 182 -3.54 8.00 6.78
C GLY A 182 -3.75 9.52 6.76
N ILE A 183 -2.67 10.30 6.67
CA ILE A 183 -2.72 11.77 6.62
C ILE A 183 -3.58 12.23 5.45
N MET A 184 -3.36 11.67 4.26
CA MET A 184 -4.14 12.03 3.07
C MET A 184 -5.62 11.65 3.21
N LEU A 185 -5.92 10.48 3.78
CA LEU A 185 -7.30 10.05 4.02
C LEU A 185 -8.02 10.97 5.03
N GLU A 186 -7.34 11.34 6.12
CA GLU A 186 -7.87 12.31 7.09
C GLU A 186 -8.07 13.71 6.47
N ALA A 187 -7.12 14.16 5.65
CA ALA A 187 -7.20 15.45 4.95
C ALA A 187 -8.36 15.52 3.95
N LEU A 188 -8.73 14.38 3.35
CA LEU A 188 -9.90 14.23 2.48
C LEU A 188 -11.21 14.00 3.26
N GLY A 189 -11.15 13.81 4.58
CA GLY A 189 -12.32 13.40 5.37
C GLY A 189 -12.86 12.02 4.97
N ALA A 190 -12.00 11.16 4.44
CA ALA A 190 -12.36 9.83 3.96
C ALA A 190 -12.56 8.86 5.13
N ASP A 191 -13.59 8.01 5.01
CA ASP A 191 -13.81 6.91 5.95
C ASP A 191 -12.90 5.73 5.61
N TYR A 192 -12.12 5.24 6.56
CA TYR A 192 -11.21 4.13 6.34
C TYR A 192 -11.00 3.26 7.58
N GLU A 193 -10.80 1.97 7.34
CA GLU A 193 -10.38 1.01 8.35
C GLU A 193 -8.88 0.69 8.21
N VAL A 194 -8.19 0.55 9.34
CA VAL A 194 -6.79 0.10 9.37
C VAL A 194 -6.76 -1.41 9.57
N LYS A 195 -6.19 -2.14 8.60
CA LYS A 195 -6.01 -3.59 8.65
C LYS A 195 -4.56 -3.92 8.97
N PHE A 196 -4.33 -4.43 10.18
CA PHE A 196 -2.99 -4.82 10.60
C PHE A 196 -2.60 -6.18 10.00
N VAL A 197 -1.41 -6.24 9.43
CA VAL A 197 -0.79 -7.44 8.87
C VAL A 197 0.49 -7.73 9.63
N GLU A 198 0.73 -8.97 10.00
CA GLU A 198 1.95 -9.38 10.70
C GLU A 198 3.19 -9.22 9.80
N PHE A 199 4.35 -9.05 10.41
CA PHE A 199 5.62 -9.19 9.70
C PHE A 199 5.77 -10.64 9.23
N GLY A 200 6.25 -10.85 8.00
CA GLY A 200 6.42 -12.20 7.48
C GLY A 200 7.46 -12.97 8.30
N SER A 201 7.13 -14.20 8.69
CA SER A 201 8.07 -15.15 9.30
C SER A 201 9.10 -15.64 8.26
N SER A 202 10.20 -16.24 8.75
CA SER A 202 11.28 -16.80 7.92
C SER A 202 10.81 -17.89 6.95
N ASP A 203 9.71 -18.57 7.26
CA ASP A 203 9.04 -19.54 6.39
C ASP A 203 8.31 -18.90 5.18
N LYS A 204 8.13 -17.57 5.17
CA LYS A 204 7.46 -16.79 4.11
C LYS A 204 6.01 -17.18 3.84
N GLU A 205 5.33 -17.92 4.73
CA GLU A 205 3.95 -18.36 4.49
C GLU A 205 2.89 -17.45 5.12
N THR A 206 3.30 -16.53 6.00
CA THR A 206 2.39 -15.68 6.78
C THR A 206 2.69 -14.17 6.65
N GLY A 207 1.79 -13.34 7.18
CA GLY A 207 1.95 -11.89 7.23
C GLY A 207 2.08 -11.25 5.84
N VAL A 208 2.93 -10.23 5.73
CA VAL A 208 3.17 -9.53 4.45
C VAL A 208 3.82 -10.38 3.35
N LYS A 209 4.26 -11.60 3.67
CA LYS A 209 4.80 -12.58 2.70
C LYS A 209 3.85 -13.75 2.42
N GLY A 210 2.75 -13.86 3.15
CA GLY A 210 1.75 -14.90 2.93
C GLY A 210 0.89 -14.67 1.68
N ALA A 211 0.38 -15.75 1.11
CA ALA A 211 -0.39 -15.73 -0.14
C ALA A 211 -1.59 -14.77 -0.10
N ASP A 212 -2.28 -14.67 1.03
CA ASP A 212 -3.44 -13.79 1.19
C ASP A 212 -3.09 -12.31 0.99
N TYR A 213 -1.94 -11.86 1.52
CA TYR A 213 -1.49 -10.48 1.34
C TYR A 213 -0.80 -10.27 -0.01
N LEU A 214 -0.04 -11.26 -0.50
CA LEU A 214 0.61 -11.18 -1.81
C LEU A 214 -0.41 -11.07 -2.96
N ASN A 215 -1.62 -11.61 -2.80
CA ASN A 215 -2.73 -11.40 -3.73
C ASN A 215 -3.21 -9.92 -3.80
N LEU A 216 -2.87 -9.10 -2.80
CA LEU A 216 -3.15 -7.66 -2.77
C LEU A 216 -1.92 -6.83 -3.16
N CYS A 217 -0.74 -7.22 -2.66
CA CYS A 217 0.52 -6.51 -2.86
C CYS A 217 1.62 -7.51 -3.20
N GLU A 218 1.93 -7.64 -4.48
CA GLU A 218 2.96 -8.56 -4.98
C GLU A 218 4.38 -8.24 -4.45
N ASN A 219 4.65 -6.98 -4.10
CA ASN A 219 5.89 -6.57 -3.42
C ASN A 219 5.98 -7.13 -1.98
N GLY A 220 4.84 -7.48 -1.38
CA GLY A 220 4.74 -7.96 0.00
C GLY A 220 5.29 -6.93 0.99
N ARG A 221 4.94 -5.66 0.80
CA ARG A 221 5.32 -4.52 1.64
C ARG A 221 4.13 -3.57 1.81
N THR A 222 3.95 -3.06 3.02
CA THR A 222 2.93 -2.05 3.35
C THR A 222 3.43 -0.63 3.03
N PRO A 223 2.54 0.34 2.73
CA PRO A 223 1.08 0.23 2.75
C PRO A 223 0.48 -0.39 1.48
N THR A 224 -0.74 -0.91 1.64
CA THR A 224 -1.66 -1.24 0.54
C THR A 224 -3.02 -0.63 0.84
N LEU A 225 -3.65 -0.02 -0.15
CA LEU A 225 -4.98 0.56 -0.04
C LEU A 225 -5.96 -0.25 -0.89
N VAL A 226 -7.14 -0.53 -0.34
CA VAL A 226 -8.29 -1.06 -1.09
C VAL A 226 -9.38 -0.02 -1.09
N ASP A 227 -9.85 0.37 -2.27
CA ASP A 227 -10.98 1.27 -2.46
C ASP A 227 -12.26 0.49 -2.77
N HIS A 228 -13.13 0.38 -1.76
CA HIS A 228 -14.36 -0.41 -1.86
C HIS A 228 -15.44 0.26 -2.73
N LYS A 229 -15.34 1.57 -3.02
CA LYS A 229 -16.25 2.26 -3.94
C LYS A 229 -15.86 2.11 -5.41
N ARG A 230 -14.63 1.66 -5.69
CA ARG A 230 -14.11 1.45 -7.05
C ARG A 230 -13.89 -0.03 -7.37
N ASN A 231 -14.90 -0.85 -7.06
CA ASN A 231 -14.89 -2.30 -7.29
C ASN A 231 -13.68 -2.99 -6.63
N ASP A 232 -13.46 -2.68 -5.36
CA ASP A 232 -12.33 -3.16 -4.56
C ASP A 232 -10.99 -2.94 -5.25
N PHE A 233 -10.78 -1.76 -5.83
CA PHE A 233 -9.52 -1.42 -6.50
C PHE A 233 -8.38 -1.45 -5.50
N VAL A 234 -7.35 -2.25 -5.79
CA VAL A 234 -6.19 -2.44 -4.91
C VAL A 234 -4.99 -1.69 -5.50
N ILE A 235 -4.31 -0.93 -4.65
CA ILE A 235 -3.08 -0.21 -5.04
C ILE A 235 -2.06 -0.24 -3.90
N TRP A 236 -0.81 -0.46 -4.27
CA TRP A 236 0.37 -0.44 -3.39
C TRP A 236 1.41 0.54 -3.97
N GLU A 237 2.53 0.72 -3.26
CA GLU A 237 3.43 1.88 -3.35
C GLU A 237 2.83 3.18 -2.81
N SER A 238 3.39 3.66 -1.71
CA SER A 238 2.84 4.81 -0.99
C SER A 238 2.82 6.12 -1.80
N GLY A 239 3.76 6.33 -2.74
CA GLY A 239 3.70 7.49 -3.65
C GLY A 239 2.55 7.39 -4.66
N ALA A 240 2.34 6.19 -5.23
CA ALA A 240 1.25 5.92 -6.17
C ALA A 240 -0.12 6.01 -5.47
N ILE A 241 -0.23 5.55 -4.23
CA ILE A 241 -1.46 5.70 -3.43
C ILE A 241 -1.81 7.18 -3.22
N LEU A 242 -0.83 8.03 -2.90
CA LEU A 242 -1.06 9.47 -2.72
C LEU A 242 -1.54 10.14 -4.01
N ASP A 243 -0.86 9.88 -5.12
CA ASP A 243 -1.25 10.39 -6.44
C ASP A 243 -2.66 9.93 -6.86
N TYR A 244 -2.97 8.65 -6.63
CA TYR A 244 -4.29 8.08 -6.86
C TYR A 244 -5.37 8.77 -6.03
N LEU A 245 -5.16 8.93 -4.72
CA LEU A 245 -6.13 9.57 -3.82
C LEU A 245 -6.41 11.01 -4.25
N CYS A 246 -5.37 11.77 -4.60
CA CYS A 246 -5.52 13.09 -5.20
C CYS A 246 -6.37 13.04 -6.47
N SER A 247 -5.94 12.25 -7.45
CA SER A 247 -6.58 12.17 -8.76
C SER A 247 -8.04 11.69 -8.70
N ALA A 248 -8.37 10.84 -7.74
CA ALA A 248 -9.69 10.24 -7.60
C ALA A 248 -10.65 11.01 -6.68
N TYR A 249 -10.13 11.74 -5.68
CA TYR A 249 -10.93 12.27 -4.57
C TYR A 249 -10.62 13.72 -4.15
N ASP A 250 -9.52 14.34 -4.59
CA ASP A 250 -9.23 15.76 -4.36
C ASP A 250 -9.82 16.63 -5.48
N SER A 251 -11.15 16.77 -5.50
CA SER A 251 -11.87 17.48 -6.59
C SER A 251 -11.41 18.93 -6.79
N ASP A 252 -10.98 19.59 -5.72
CA ASP A 252 -10.53 20.99 -5.73
C ASP A 252 -9.04 21.12 -6.08
N ASN A 253 -8.35 19.99 -6.27
CA ASN A 253 -6.91 19.90 -6.53
C ASN A 253 -6.08 20.67 -5.49
N LYS A 254 -6.52 20.60 -4.23
CA LYS A 254 -5.87 21.28 -3.10
C LYS A 254 -4.48 20.73 -2.83
N PHE A 255 -4.33 19.41 -2.92
CA PHE A 255 -3.14 18.66 -2.53
C PHE A 255 -2.30 18.19 -3.72
N HIS A 256 -2.87 18.18 -4.94
CA HIS A 256 -2.14 17.85 -6.16
C HIS A 256 -1.61 19.08 -6.91
N GLY A 257 -2.27 20.24 -6.77
CA GLY A 257 -1.99 21.44 -7.56
C GLY A 257 -3.02 21.64 -8.68
N LYS A 258 -3.37 22.90 -8.95
CA LYS A 258 -4.46 23.29 -9.84
C LYS A 258 -4.06 23.31 -11.31
N THR A 259 -2.81 23.69 -11.60
CA THR A 259 -2.27 23.75 -12.97
C THR A 259 -1.32 22.58 -13.26
N PRO A 260 -0.98 22.30 -14.53
CA PRO A 260 0.06 21.33 -14.85
C PRO A 260 1.40 21.63 -14.19
N GLU A 261 1.79 22.91 -14.06
CA GLU A 261 3.04 23.35 -13.45
C GLU A 261 3.03 23.12 -11.93
N GLU A 262 1.93 23.45 -11.24
CA GLU A 262 1.80 23.15 -9.81
C GLU A 262 1.91 21.64 -9.57
N ARG A 263 1.20 20.82 -10.36
CA ARG A 263 1.27 19.36 -10.29
C ARG A 263 2.68 18.84 -10.52
N ALA A 264 3.38 19.36 -11.54
CA ALA A 264 4.76 18.95 -11.82
C ALA A 264 5.70 19.24 -10.64
N ILE A 265 5.54 20.39 -9.97
CA ILE A 265 6.34 20.73 -8.79
C ILE A 265 5.98 19.83 -7.60
N VAL A 266 4.69 19.57 -7.35
CA VAL A 266 4.26 18.64 -6.29
C VAL A 266 4.84 17.24 -6.54
N MET A 267 4.74 16.74 -7.77
CA MET A 267 5.27 15.43 -8.14
C MET A 267 6.80 15.38 -8.07
N GLN A 268 7.51 16.46 -8.41
CA GLN A 268 8.96 16.55 -8.24
C GLN A 268 9.37 16.27 -6.79
N TRP A 269 8.68 16.89 -5.83
CA TRP A 269 9.01 16.71 -4.41
C TRP A 269 8.51 15.38 -3.85
N LEU A 270 7.39 14.86 -4.34
CA LEU A 270 6.96 13.48 -4.04
C LEU A 270 8.02 12.47 -4.50
N PHE A 271 8.52 12.60 -5.73
CA PHE A 271 9.56 11.73 -6.26
C PHE A 271 10.89 11.89 -5.54
N PHE A 272 11.31 13.13 -5.21
CA PHE A 272 12.47 13.36 -4.36
C PHE A 272 12.36 12.63 -3.01
N GLN A 273 11.16 12.60 -2.43
CA GLN A 273 10.89 11.86 -1.21
C GLN A 273 11.03 10.35 -1.43
N VAL A 274 10.29 9.77 -2.39
CA VAL A 274 10.20 8.31 -2.54
C VAL A 274 11.48 7.67 -3.10
N THR A 275 12.24 8.37 -3.95
CA THR A 275 13.45 7.82 -4.57
C THR A 275 14.75 8.24 -3.89
N GLY A 276 14.78 9.41 -3.25
CA GLY A 276 15.97 9.95 -2.60
C GLY A 276 15.92 9.83 -1.08
N HIS A 277 15.02 10.59 -0.46
CA HIS A 277 14.97 10.73 1.00
C HIS A 277 14.67 9.40 1.72
N SER A 278 13.57 8.73 1.40
CA SER A 278 13.17 7.54 2.18
C SER A 278 14.13 6.36 2.10
N PRO A 279 14.66 5.97 0.92
CA PRO A 279 15.59 4.84 0.86
C PRO A 279 16.88 5.12 1.62
N VAL A 280 17.39 6.35 1.58
CA VAL A 280 18.62 6.73 2.28
C VAL A 280 18.42 6.69 3.80
N GLN A 281 17.36 7.32 4.31
CA GLN A 281 17.06 7.29 5.75
C GLN A 281 16.75 5.86 6.22
N GLY A 282 16.00 5.08 5.44
CA GLY A 282 15.67 3.69 5.77
C GLY A 282 16.90 2.79 5.86
N ASN A 283 17.87 2.93 4.95
CA ASN A 283 19.12 2.17 5.00
C ASN A 283 19.97 2.56 6.21
N LEU A 284 20.08 3.85 6.54
CA LEU A 284 20.80 4.29 7.73
C LEU A 284 20.12 3.76 9.00
N TYR A 285 18.79 3.85 9.08
CA TYR A 285 18.00 3.34 10.20
C TYR A 285 18.19 1.83 10.36
N PHE A 286 18.13 1.06 9.27
CA PHE A 286 18.37 -0.37 9.32
C PHE A 286 19.79 -0.70 9.79
N ALA A 287 20.80 -0.04 9.21
CA ALA A 287 22.19 -0.26 9.57
C ALA A 287 22.45 0.01 11.07
N LYS A 288 21.93 1.12 11.62
CA LYS A 288 22.13 1.49 13.02
C LYS A 288 21.31 0.65 14.00
N MET A 289 20.06 0.31 13.65
CA MET A 289 19.10 -0.23 14.62
C MET A 289 18.89 -1.74 14.55
N TYR A 290 19.10 -2.35 13.39
CA TYR A 290 18.72 -3.75 13.16
C TYR A 290 19.85 -4.63 12.62
N TRP A 291 20.92 -4.05 12.06
CA TRP A 291 22.01 -4.82 11.46
C TRP A 291 22.60 -5.86 12.42
N LYS A 292 22.93 -5.44 13.64
CA LYS A 292 23.53 -6.32 14.66
C LYS A 292 22.62 -7.51 14.98
N THR A 293 21.32 -7.25 15.15
CA THR A 293 20.33 -8.30 15.42
C THR A 293 20.13 -9.21 14.21
N ALA A 294 20.18 -8.67 12.99
CA ALA A 294 19.96 -9.42 11.76
C ALA A 294 21.17 -10.28 11.35
N TYR A 295 22.39 -9.81 11.58
CA TYR A 295 23.61 -10.42 11.05
C TYR A 295 24.63 -10.85 12.11
N GLY A 296 24.42 -10.51 13.39
CA GLY A 296 25.35 -10.88 14.48
C GLY A 296 26.65 -10.08 14.53
N GLU A 297 26.88 -9.18 13.58
CA GLU A 297 28.07 -8.34 13.46
C GLU A 297 27.72 -6.85 13.45
N ASP A 298 28.71 -5.98 13.63
CA ASP A 298 28.50 -4.54 13.55
C ASP A 298 28.58 -4.07 12.10
N PRO A 299 27.74 -3.11 11.66
CA PRO A 299 27.82 -2.57 10.31
C PRO A 299 29.14 -1.83 10.10
N SER A 300 29.69 -1.91 8.89
CA SER A 300 30.89 -1.16 8.52
C SER A 300 30.69 0.36 8.65
N GLN A 301 31.68 1.04 9.24
CA GLN A 301 31.65 2.50 9.38
C GLN A 301 31.59 3.22 8.02
N VAL A 302 32.16 2.63 6.97
CA VAL A 302 32.09 3.18 5.60
C VAL A 302 30.63 3.22 5.10
N VAL A 303 29.86 2.16 5.35
CA VAL A 303 28.44 2.07 4.98
C VAL A 303 27.62 3.08 5.76
N LEU A 304 27.85 3.19 7.07
CA LEU A 304 27.19 4.18 7.92
C LEU A 304 27.46 5.61 7.44
N ASN A 305 28.74 5.95 7.19
CA ASN A 305 29.13 7.27 6.73
C ASN A 305 28.54 7.60 5.36
N ARG A 306 28.45 6.63 4.44
CA ARG A 306 27.82 6.81 3.13
C ARG A 306 26.38 7.30 3.27
N PHE A 307 25.56 6.60 4.03
CA PHE A 307 24.14 6.96 4.18
C PHE A 307 23.94 8.20 5.06
N LYS A 308 24.77 8.40 6.08
CA LYS A 308 24.75 9.60 6.90
C LYS A 308 25.04 10.87 6.09
N ASN A 309 26.10 10.84 5.27
CA ASN A 309 26.47 11.98 4.44
C ASN A 309 25.43 12.26 3.35
N GLU A 310 24.84 11.22 2.76
CA GLU A 310 23.78 11.41 1.77
C GLU A 310 22.49 11.96 2.41
N LEU A 311 22.15 11.52 3.63
CA LEU A 311 21.01 12.07 4.35
C LEU A 311 21.24 13.55 4.73
N ASP A 312 22.45 13.90 5.13
CA ASP A 312 22.86 15.29 5.38
C ASP A 312 22.71 16.18 4.13
N ARG A 313 23.10 15.65 2.96
CA ARG A 313 22.90 16.32 1.68
C ARG A 313 21.41 16.52 1.36
N VAL A 314 20.59 15.50 1.62
CA VAL A 314 19.12 15.57 1.44
C VAL A 314 18.50 16.62 2.36
N PHE A 315 18.92 16.70 3.63
CA PHE A 315 18.43 17.71 4.56
C PHE A 315 18.86 19.13 4.20
N HIS A 316 20.06 19.32 3.65
CA HIS A 316 20.46 20.60 3.06
C HIS A 316 19.54 21.02 1.90
N VAL A 317 19.10 20.09 1.05
CA VAL A 317 18.15 20.39 -0.03
C VAL A 317 16.80 20.84 0.54
N TYR A 318 16.29 20.17 1.58
CA TYR A 318 15.07 20.58 2.26
C TYR A 318 15.21 21.97 2.90
N GLU A 319 16.26 22.19 3.68
CA GLU A 319 16.55 23.46 4.35
C GLU A 319 16.57 24.61 3.35
N HIS A 320 17.35 24.49 2.27
CA HIS A 320 17.45 25.53 1.24
C HIS A 320 16.11 25.76 0.52
N ARG A 321 15.37 24.69 0.21
CA ARG A 321 14.03 24.82 -0.41
C ARG A 321 13.08 25.58 0.51
N LEU A 322 13.03 25.21 1.78
CA LEU A 322 12.13 25.78 2.77
C LEU A 322 12.50 27.23 3.10
N GLN A 323 13.79 27.58 3.11
CA GLN A 323 14.26 28.97 3.25
C GLN A 323 13.75 29.84 2.08
N ARG A 324 13.83 29.32 0.85
CA ARG A 324 13.27 29.99 -0.34
C ARG A 324 11.75 30.12 -0.27
N GLN A 325 11.06 29.14 0.28
CA GLN A 325 9.60 29.19 0.44
C GLN A 325 9.20 30.19 1.52
N ALA A 326 9.95 30.23 2.62
CA ALA A 326 9.76 31.21 3.68
C ALA A 326 9.99 32.65 3.21
N SER A 327 10.97 32.89 2.33
CA SER A 327 11.19 34.23 1.78
C SER A 327 10.11 34.68 0.80
N LEU A 328 9.41 33.75 0.16
CA LEU A 328 8.32 34.05 -0.79
C LEU A 328 6.96 34.21 -0.11
N TYR A 329 6.65 33.36 0.88
CA TYR A 329 5.30 33.22 1.41
C TYR A 329 5.18 33.45 2.93
N GLY A 330 6.31 33.64 3.62
CA GLY A 330 6.39 33.63 5.08
C GLY A 330 6.71 32.24 5.63
N GLU A 331 7.32 32.19 6.82
CA GLU A 331 7.72 30.91 7.43
C GLU A 331 6.53 29.98 7.65
N ASP A 332 5.37 30.49 8.04
CA ASP A 332 4.12 29.75 8.32
C ASP A 332 3.56 29.03 7.08
N LYS A 333 3.87 29.54 5.88
CA LYS A 333 3.44 28.99 4.59
C LYS A 333 4.57 28.34 3.80
N ALA A 334 5.74 28.14 4.43
CA ALA A 334 6.87 27.50 3.78
C ALA A 334 6.68 25.98 3.67
N PHE A 335 6.05 25.51 2.59
CA PHE A 335 5.88 24.09 2.25
C PHE A 335 6.74 23.73 1.03
N LEU A 336 6.93 22.43 0.75
CA LEU A 336 7.89 21.98 -0.26
C LEU A 336 7.52 22.43 -1.67
N ALA A 337 6.25 22.30 -2.04
CA ALA A 337 5.82 22.55 -3.41
C ALA A 337 5.20 23.94 -3.56
N LEU A 338 4.16 24.21 -2.76
CA LEU A 338 3.28 25.37 -2.86
C LEU A 338 3.27 26.16 -1.53
N ASP A 339 2.35 27.12 -1.40
CA ASP A 339 2.12 27.93 -0.20
C ASP A 339 1.24 27.25 0.87
N ARG A 340 1.01 25.94 0.71
CA ARG A 340 0.09 25.10 1.49
C ARG A 340 0.56 23.64 1.46
N PRO A 341 0.13 22.78 2.41
CA PRO A 341 0.50 21.38 2.39
C PRO A 341 -0.10 20.65 1.18
N THR A 342 0.71 19.77 0.59
CA THR A 342 0.38 18.92 -0.56
C THR A 342 0.82 17.48 -0.27
N ILE A 343 0.58 16.56 -1.21
CA ILE A 343 1.10 15.19 -1.09
C ILE A 343 2.64 15.13 -1.02
N ALA A 344 3.35 16.15 -1.52
CA ALA A 344 4.79 16.26 -1.32
C ALA A 344 5.14 16.37 0.18
N ASP A 345 4.43 17.22 0.90
CA ASP A 345 4.66 17.49 2.32
C ASP A 345 4.23 16.31 3.20
N TYR A 346 3.06 15.74 2.91
CA TYR A 346 2.58 14.53 3.60
C TYR A 346 3.52 13.34 3.39
N SER A 347 4.09 13.21 2.19
CA SER A 347 5.08 12.17 1.91
C SER A 347 6.36 12.36 2.73
N ALA A 348 6.82 13.60 2.87
CA ALA A 348 8.02 13.92 3.62
C ALA A 348 7.82 13.71 5.13
N LEU A 349 6.64 14.08 5.66
CA LEU A 349 6.30 13.92 7.08
C LEU A 349 6.45 12.47 7.54
N GLY A 350 6.14 11.48 6.70
CA GLY A 350 6.26 10.07 7.06
C GLY A 350 7.62 9.73 7.66
N TRP A 351 8.72 10.23 7.05
CA TRP A 351 10.09 9.98 7.49
C TRP A 351 10.68 11.10 8.35
N LEU A 352 10.42 12.37 8.00
CA LEU A 352 10.92 13.51 8.77
C LEU A 352 10.28 13.58 10.17
N GLY A 353 9.00 13.18 10.29
CA GLY A 353 8.25 13.22 11.53
C GLY A 353 8.78 12.28 12.62
N MET A 354 9.61 11.29 12.25
CA MET A 354 10.31 10.41 13.18
C MET A 354 11.61 11.02 13.72
N LEU A 355 12.20 11.99 13.02
CA LEU A 355 13.53 12.53 13.37
C LEU A 355 13.61 13.09 14.79
N PRO A 356 12.60 13.78 15.34
CA PRO A 356 12.63 14.21 16.74
C PRO A 356 12.89 13.08 17.73
N ASP A 357 12.48 11.85 17.40
CA ASP A 357 12.59 10.68 18.28
C ASP A 357 13.80 9.78 17.94
N VAL A 358 14.36 9.88 16.72
CA VAL A 358 15.41 8.97 16.23
C VAL A 358 16.73 9.64 15.83
N ALA A 359 16.78 10.96 15.65
CA ALA A 359 17.98 11.65 15.14
C ALA A 359 19.23 11.37 15.98
N GLY A 360 19.11 11.36 17.31
CA GLY A 360 20.22 11.04 18.22
C GLY A 360 20.76 9.61 18.01
N LYS A 361 19.87 8.64 17.77
CA LYS A 361 20.25 7.24 17.48
C LYS A 361 20.92 7.09 16.12
N LEU A 362 20.58 7.97 15.17
CA LEU A 362 21.19 8.04 13.85
C LEU A 362 22.43 8.95 13.81
N GLU A 363 22.80 9.56 14.96
CA GLU A 363 23.90 10.52 15.10
C GLU A 363 23.78 11.70 14.13
N LEU A 364 22.55 12.13 13.83
CA LEU A 364 22.28 13.25 12.94
C LEU A 364 22.25 14.55 13.75
N ASP A 365 23.04 15.53 13.31
CA ASP A 365 22.97 16.88 13.87
C ASP A 365 21.86 17.68 13.16
N MET A 366 20.70 17.72 13.80
CA MET A 366 19.56 18.49 13.31
C MET A 366 19.59 19.96 13.73
N GLN A 367 20.49 20.39 14.64
CA GLN A 367 20.51 21.77 15.15
C GLN A 367 20.85 22.79 14.06
N LYS A 368 21.63 22.36 13.06
CA LYS A 368 22.00 23.19 11.91
C LYS A 368 20.87 23.44 10.89
N TYR A 369 19.73 22.75 11.00
CA TYR A 369 18.60 22.89 10.06
C TYR A 369 17.41 23.62 10.69
N GLY A 370 17.56 24.94 10.84
CA GLY A 370 16.59 25.78 11.54
C GLY A 370 15.21 25.80 10.89
N ILE A 371 15.11 26.01 9.57
CA ILE A 371 13.80 26.07 8.91
C ILE A 371 13.19 24.66 8.77
N LEU A 372 14.01 23.64 8.54
CA LEU A 372 13.56 22.25 8.44
C LEU A 372 12.90 21.79 9.75
N ASN A 373 13.52 22.08 10.90
CA ASN A 373 12.93 21.71 12.20
C ASN A 373 11.56 22.38 12.41
N LYS A 374 11.43 23.68 12.10
CA LYS A 374 10.15 24.40 12.17
C LYS A 374 9.11 23.80 11.21
N TYR A 375 9.53 23.38 10.03
CA TYR A 375 8.66 22.71 9.05
C TYR A 375 8.19 21.33 9.55
N ILE A 376 9.07 20.53 10.16
CA ILE A 376 8.73 19.25 10.78
C ILE A 376 7.68 19.46 11.88
N ASP A 377 7.91 20.42 12.78
CA ASP A 377 6.98 20.72 13.87
C ASP A 377 5.62 21.18 13.32
N ARG A 378 5.61 22.02 12.30
CA ARG A 378 4.36 22.46 11.64
C ARG A 378 3.58 21.29 11.08
N LEU A 379 4.25 20.41 10.34
CA LEU A 379 3.61 19.24 9.73
C LEU A 379 3.09 18.25 10.78
N ARG A 380 3.86 17.99 11.85
CA ARG A 380 3.42 17.14 12.96
C ARG A 380 2.19 17.73 13.65
N ASN A 381 2.03 19.05 13.70
CA ASN A 381 0.91 19.72 14.34
C ASN A 381 -0.34 19.88 13.45
N LEU A 382 -0.31 19.43 12.19
CA LEU A 382 -1.51 19.43 11.35
C LEU A 382 -2.60 18.52 11.96
N PRO A 383 -3.87 18.94 12.01
CA PRO A 383 -4.96 18.13 12.58
C PRO A 383 -5.07 16.74 11.94
N GLU A 384 -4.97 16.67 10.61
CA GLU A 384 -4.97 15.43 9.84
C GLU A 384 -3.78 14.52 10.19
N ALA A 385 -2.62 15.09 10.48
CA ALA A 385 -1.43 14.33 10.86
C ALA A 385 -1.57 13.72 12.24
N GLN A 386 -2.07 14.49 13.20
CA GLN A 386 -2.36 14.00 14.54
C GLN A 386 -3.44 12.92 14.53
N ALA A 387 -4.48 13.07 13.71
CA ALA A 387 -5.54 12.06 13.55
C ALA A 387 -4.99 10.75 12.95
N ALA A 388 -4.24 10.87 11.85
CA ALA A 388 -3.63 9.73 11.18
C ALA A 388 -2.65 8.98 12.09
N MET A 389 -1.78 9.69 12.81
CA MET A 389 -0.87 9.08 13.78
C MET A 389 -1.63 8.29 14.84
N ARG A 390 -2.72 8.83 15.40
CA ARG A 390 -3.53 8.10 16.38
C ARG A 390 -4.13 6.82 15.80
N ARG A 391 -4.69 6.85 14.59
CA ARG A 391 -5.38 5.67 13.99
C ARG A 391 -4.43 4.63 13.41
N VAL A 392 -3.33 5.07 12.79
CA VAL A 392 -2.35 4.17 12.17
C VAL A 392 -1.41 3.58 13.22
N ALA A 393 -1.10 4.32 14.30
CA ALA A 393 -0.29 3.83 15.41
C ALA A 393 -1.09 3.11 16.51
N SER A 394 -2.43 3.15 16.52
CA SER A 394 -3.25 2.47 17.55
C SER A 394 -3.21 0.93 17.50
N GLY A 395 -2.51 0.33 16.54
CA GLY A 395 -2.21 -1.11 16.53
C GLY A 395 -0.88 -1.49 17.17
N CYS A 396 -0.25 -0.56 17.91
CA CYS A 396 0.94 -0.79 18.73
C CYS A 396 0.60 -1.24 20.15
#